data_AF-A0A7S0WW54-F1
#
_entry.id   AF-A0A7S0WW54-F1
#
_cell.length_a   1.000
_cell.length_b   1.000
_cell.length_c   1.000
_cell.angle_alpha   90.00
_cell.angle_beta   90.00
_cell.angle_gamma   90.00
#
_symmetry.space_group_name_H-M   'P 1'
#
loop_
_entity.id
_entity.type
_entity.pdbx_description
1 polymer ?
#
loop_
_entity_poly.entity_id
_entity_poly.type
_entity_poly.pdbx_seq_one_letter_code
_entity_poly.pdbx_strand_id
1 'polypeptide(L)'
;GGRRGYAPHLALPAAWADLPPPECQQLLAHIAPSAHSMGCAAAEAARKGQTEYLGLMLRAGAEPDTLVEHSCKTREYVQWAYTALHAACRKGYADCARALLEAGASAGLLDTWADSSNGEDTVRQPCVDLKDVPARCTALMWAAANGHLDCIDELLATPE
;
A
#
# COMPACT_ATOMS: atom_id res chain seq x y z
N GLY A 1 -17.97 -23.67 3.63
CA GLY A 1 -17.40 -22.98 2.46
C GLY A 1 -18.17 -21.70 2.22
N GLY A 2 -17.78 -20.60 2.87
CA GLY A 2 -18.38 -19.30 2.68
C GLY A 2 -17.51 -18.48 1.73
N ARG A 3 -17.89 -18.40 0.45
CA ARG A 3 -17.35 -17.35 -0.42
C ARG A 3 -17.90 -16.05 0.15
N ARG A 4 -17.06 -15.27 0.84
CA ARG A 4 -17.37 -13.86 1.09
C ARG A 4 -17.38 -13.20 -0.29
N GLY A 5 -18.58 -13.11 -0.88
CA GLY A 5 -18.81 -12.27 -2.03
C GLY A 5 -18.45 -10.86 -1.61
N TYR A 6 -17.31 -10.37 -2.11
CA TYR A 6 -16.94 -8.98 -2.01
C TYR A 6 -18.03 -8.19 -2.73
N ALA A 7 -18.90 -7.57 -1.94
CA ALA A 7 -19.82 -6.59 -2.46
C ALA A 7 -19.00 -5.45 -3.08
N PRO A 8 -19.40 -4.93 -4.25
CA PRO A 8 -18.81 -3.72 -4.81
C PRO A 8 -19.27 -2.54 -3.95
N HIS A 9 -18.69 -2.39 -2.76
CA HIS A 9 -18.83 -1.19 -1.95
C HIS A 9 -18.11 -0.08 -2.70
N LEU A 10 -18.87 0.67 -3.53
CA LEU A 10 -18.50 1.94 -4.14
C LEU A 10 -16.98 2.06 -4.33
N ALA A 11 -16.46 1.35 -5.34
CA ALA A 11 -15.07 1.46 -5.73
C ALA A 11 -14.75 2.94 -5.86
N LEU A 12 -14.05 3.51 -4.87
CA LEU A 12 -13.51 4.86 -4.99
C LEU A 12 -12.65 4.82 -6.25
N PRO A 13 -13.00 5.59 -7.29
CA PRO A 13 -12.33 5.44 -8.56
C PRO A 13 -10.86 5.81 -8.36
N ALA A 14 -9.98 5.12 -9.08
CA ALA A 14 -8.57 5.52 -9.26
C ALA A 14 -8.42 7.04 -9.55
N ALA A 15 -9.48 7.66 -10.08
CA ALA A 15 -9.64 9.09 -10.29
C ALA A 15 -9.40 9.98 -9.05
N TRP A 16 -9.64 9.49 -7.84
CA TRP A 16 -9.34 10.22 -6.62
C TRP A 16 -7.86 10.63 -6.61
N ALA A 17 -6.93 9.67 -6.71
CA ALA A 17 -5.49 9.93 -6.74
C ALA A 17 -4.99 10.64 -8.02
N ASP A 18 -5.89 10.99 -8.94
CA ASP A 18 -5.61 11.82 -10.12
C ASP A 18 -6.19 13.25 -10.00
N LEU A 19 -7.04 13.51 -8.99
CA LEU A 19 -7.57 14.84 -8.71
C LEU A 19 -6.53 15.70 -7.97
N PRO A 20 -6.52 17.02 -8.21
CA PRO A 20 -5.68 17.94 -7.44
C PRO A 20 -6.11 17.95 -5.95
N PRO A 21 -5.16 18.17 -5.02
CA PRO A 21 -5.41 18.18 -3.56
C PRO A 21 -6.65 18.97 -3.09
N PRO A 22 -6.91 20.21 -3.57
CA PRO A 22 -8.07 20.98 -3.11
C PRO A 22 -9.41 20.38 -3.54
N GLU A 23 -9.50 19.80 -4.75
CA GLU A 23 -10.74 19.17 -5.24
C GLU A 23 -11.03 17.87 -4.48
N CYS A 24 -9.97 17.11 -4.19
CA CYS A 24 -10.07 15.94 -3.32
C CYS A 24 -10.59 16.31 -1.91
N GLN A 25 -10.03 17.37 -1.30
CA GLN A 25 -10.46 17.82 0.02
C GLN A 25 -11.94 18.24 0.05
N GLN A 26 -12.42 18.89 -1.01
CA GLN A 26 -13.83 19.25 -1.14
C GLN A 26 -14.73 18.01 -1.27
N LEU A 27 -14.33 17.02 -2.08
CA LEU A 27 -15.09 15.78 -2.25
C LEU A 27 -15.15 14.96 -0.95
N LEU A 28 -14.04 14.91 -0.21
CA LEU A 28 -13.93 14.30 1.11
C LEU A 28 -15.00 14.83 2.08
N ALA A 29 -15.21 16.16 2.09
CA ALA A 29 -16.20 16.80 2.93
C ALA A 29 -17.65 16.44 2.57
N HIS A 30 -17.91 16.02 1.33
CA HIS A 30 -19.26 15.73 0.83
C HIS A 30 -19.62 14.24 0.83
N ILE A 31 -18.66 13.35 0.60
CA ILE A 31 -18.92 11.93 0.27
C ILE A 31 -18.70 11.00 1.48
N ALA A 32 -18.03 11.48 2.55
CA ALA A 32 -17.74 10.72 3.79
C ALA A 32 -17.37 9.23 3.52
N PRO A 33 -16.30 8.96 2.76
CA PRO A 33 -15.87 7.61 2.42
C PRO A 33 -15.46 6.80 3.65
N SER A 34 -15.48 5.46 3.53
CA SER A 34 -15.02 4.58 4.60
C SER A 34 -13.50 4.66 4.80
N ALA A 35 -13.04 4.39 6.02
CA ALA A 35 -11.62 4.36 6.38
C ALA A 35 -10.80 3.43 5.47
N HIS A 36 -11.35 2.26 5.12
CA HIS A 36 -10.74 1.31 4.20
C HIS A 36 -10.56 1.89 2.79
N SER A 37 -11.60 2.52 2.23
CA SER A 37 -11.51 3.08 0.89
C SER A 37 -10.52 4.27 0.84
N MET A 38 -10.46 5.07 1.90
CA MET A 38 -9.43 6.11 2.06
C MET A 38 -8.02 5.51 2.22
N GLY A 39 -7.87 4.37 2.91
CA GLY A 39 -6.62 3.62 2.99
C GLY A 39 -6.13 3.11 1.63
N CYS A 40 -7.03 2.61 0.79
CA CYS A 40 -6.72 2.25 -0.59
C CYS A 40 -6.22 3.45 -1.41
N ALA A 41 -6.86 4.60 -1.26
CA ALA A 41 -6.44 5.84 -1.91
C ALA A 41 -5.07 6.34 -1.40
N ALA A 42 -4.82 6.24 -0.09
CA ALA A 42 -3.53 6.55 0.52
C ALA A 42 -2.41 5.67 -0.03
N ALA A 43 -2.64 4.36 -0.18
CA ALA A 43 -1.64 3.46 -0.76
C ALA A 43 -1.32 3.77 -2.21
N GLU A 44 -2.32 4.18 -3.00
CA GLU A 44 -2.10 4.60 -4.39
C GLU A 44 -1.31 5.92 -4.46
N ALA A 45 -1.62 6.88 -3.60
CA ALA A 45 -0.87 8.13 -3.48
C ALA A 45 0.59 7.88 -3.09
N ALA A 46 0.82 6.99 -2.11
CA ALA A 46 2.16 6.54 -1.73
C ALA A 46 2.88 5.86 -2.90
N ARG A 47 2.19 5.04 -3.70
CA ARG A 47 2.77 4.40 -4.90
C ARG A 47 3.18 5.40 -5.99
N LYS A 48 2.47 6.53 -6.09
CA LYS A 48 2.76 7.63 -7.02
C LYS A 48 3.72 8.69 -6.46
N GLY A 49 4.06 8.64 -5.16
CA GLY A 49 4.90 9.64 -4.49
C GLY A 49 4.19 10.97 -4.22
N GLN A 50 2.86 10.98 -4.14
CA GLN A 50 2.06 12.19 -3.92
C GLN A 50 1.89 12.47 -2.41
N THR A 51 2.94 13.00 -1.76
CA THR A 51 2.96 13.21 -0.31
C THR A 51 1.84 14.12 0.22
N GLU A 52 1.54 15.22 -0.47
CA GLU A 52 0.47 16.14 -0.06
C GLU A 52 -0.90 15.44 -0.08
N TYR A 53 -1.12 14.68 -1.14
CA TYR A 53 -2.34 13.92 -1.34
C TYR A 53 -2.51 12.84 -0.26
N LEU A 54 -1.44 12.08 -0.01
CA LEU A 54 -1.35 11.11 1.07
C LEU A 54 -1.66 11.75 2.43
N GLY A 55 -1.11 12.92 2.72
CA GLY A 55 -1.38 13.67 3.95
C GLY A 55 -2.86 14.04 4.12
N LEU A 56 -3.55 14.41 3.04
CA LEU A 56 -4.99 14.65 3.07
C LEU A 56 -5.78 13.39 3.45
N MET A 57 -5.38 12.22 2.94
CA MET A 57 -6.04 10.94 3.25
C MET A 57 -5.93 10.61 4.73
N LEU A 58 -4.71 10.70 5.26
CA LEU A 58 -4.41 10.34 6.64
C LEU A 58 -5.15 11.29 7.60
N ARG A 59 -5.19 12.59 7.30
CA ARG A 59 -5.97 13.56 8.07
C ARG A 59 -7.48 13.35 7.98
N ALA A 60 -7.96 12.79 6.86
CA ALA A 60 -9.36 12.42 6.69
C ALA A 60 -9.75 11.12 7.42
N GLY A 61 -8.80 10.43 8.06
CA GLY A 61 -9.04 9.19 8.80
C GLY A 61 -8.78 7.92 7.99
N ALA A 62 -7.93 8.00 6.96
CA ALA A 62 -7.42 6.78 6.31
C ALA A 62 -6.63 5.93 7.31
N GLU A 63 -6.93 4.64 7.36
CA GLU A 63 -6.15 3.69 8.15
C GLU A 63 -4.81 3.40 7.42
N PRO A 64 -3.65 3.76 8.00
CA PRO A 64 -2.35 3.63 7.32
C PRO A 64 -1.93 2.18 7.06
N ASP A 65 -2.45 1.26 7.87
CA ASP A 65 -2.19 -0.18 7.81
C ASP A 65 -3.18 -0.94 6.92
N THR A 66 -3.99 -0.21 6.14
CA THR A 66 -4.90 -0.82 5.17
C THR A 66 -4.11 -1.67 4.18
N LEU A 67 -4.41 -2.97 4.15
CA LEU A 67 -3.92 -3.87 3.13
C LEU A 67 -4.73 -3.68 1.85
N VAL A 68 -4.04 -3.29 0.78
CA VAL A 68 -4.64 -3.04 -0.52
C VAL A 68 -4.34 -4.21 -1.43
N GLU A 69 -5.39 -4.94 -1.80
CA GLU A 69 -5.30 -6.03 -2.76
C GLU A 69 -5.03 -5.48 -4.17
N HIS A 70 -3.94 -5.93 -4.78
CA HIS A 70 -3.62 -5.61 -6.16
C HIS A 70 -3.72 -6.89 -6.99
N SER A 71 -4.69 -6.91 -7.91
CA SER A 71 -4.80 -7.99 -8.88
C SER A 71 -4.01 -7.60 -10.12
N CYS A 72 -2.86 -8.25 -10.36
CA CYS A 72 -2.25 -8.21 -11.67
C CYS A 72 -3.04 -9.18 -12.59
N LYS A 73 -3.53 -8.69 -13.73
CA LYS A 73 -4.17 -9.52 -14.77
C LYS A 73 -3.13 -10.33 -15.55
N THR A 74 -2.22 -11.01 -14.86
CA THR A 74 -1.35 -12.00 -15.49
C THR A 74 -2.10 -13.32 -15.64
N ARG A 75 -1.61 -14.19 -16.54
CA ARG A 75 -2.22 -15.50 -16.86
C ARG A 75 -2.30 -16.45 -15.66
N GLU A 76 -1.62 -16.11 -14.57
CA GLU A 76 -1.65 -16.74 -13.26
C GLU A 76 -2.21 -15.69 -12.29
N TYR A 77 -3.32 -16.01 -11.60
CA TYR A 77 -3.96 -15.14 -10.61
C TYR A 77 -3.06 -15.03 -9.38
N VAL A 78 -2.07 -14.13 -9.40
CA VAL A 78 -1.29 -13.80 -8.21
C VAL A 78 -2.01 -12.63 -7.55
N GLN A 79 -2.78 -12.90 -6.49
CA GLN A 79 -3.28 -11.82 -5.65
C GLN A 79 -2.16 -11.46 -4.68
N TRP A 80 -1.83 -10.18 -4.54
CA TRP A 80 -0.93 -9.73 -3.49
C TRP A 80 -1.55 -8.51 -2.81
N ALA A 81 -1.35 -8.39 -1.50
CA ALA A 81 -1.84 -7.29 -0.70
C ALA A 81 -0.68 -6.65 0.08
N TYR A 82 -0.63 -5.33 0.05
CA TYR A 82 0.43 -4.54 0.65
C TYR A 82 -0.13 -3.28 1.31
N THR A 83 0.61 -2.68 2.25
CA THR A 83 0.22 -1.40 2.87
C THR A 83 0.80 -0.20 2.12
N ALA A 84 0.28 1.00 2.38
CA ALA A 84 0.83 2.23 1.80
C ALA A 84 2.34 2.39 2.08
N LEU A 85 2.81 1.91 3.25
CA LEU A 85 4.22 1.97 3.65
C LEU A 85 5.10 1.07 2.77
N HIS A 86 4.63 -0.16 2.45
CA HIS A 86 5.31 -1.02 1.49
C HIS A 86 5.48 -0.34 0.12
N ALA A 87 4.43 0.35 -0.36
CA ALA A 87 4.49 1.05 -1.64
C ALA A 87 5.49 2.21 -1.63
N ALA A 88 5.51 3.02 -0.57
CA ALA A 88 6.45 4.11 -0.40
C ALA A 88 7.90 3.60 -0.35
N CYS A 89 8.16 2.59 0.49
CA CYS A 89 9.49 2.01 0.69
C CYS A 89 10.00 1.29 -0.55
N ARG A 90 9.14 0.61 -1.30
CA ARG A 90 9.51 -0.02 -2.59
C ARG A 90 9.92 1.00 -3.65
N LYS A 91 9.36 2.22 -3.60
CA LYS A 91 9.63 3.28 -4.58
C LYS A 91 10.68 4.29 -4.13
N GLY A 92 11.10 4.23 -2.87
CA GLY A 92 12.06 5.16 -2.28
C GLY A 92 11.46 6.52 -1.91
N TYR A 93 10.15 6.60 -1.70
CA TYR A 93 9.49 7.86 -1.31
C TYR A 93 9.55 8.05 0.21
N ALA A 94 10.72 8.49 0.70
CA ALA A 94 10.96 8.70 2.14
C ALA A 94 9.96 9.66 2.78
N ASP A 95 9.57 10.75 2.10
CA ASP A 95 8.56 11.69 2.62
C ASP A 95 7.19 11.03 2.80
N CYS A 96 6.80 10.13 1.89
CA CYS A 96 5.56 9.35 2.04
C CYS A 96 5.70 8.34 3.19
N ALA A 97 6.85 7.68 3.32
CA ALA A 97 7.12 6.76 4.42
C ALA A 97 7.04 7.47 5.78
N ARG A 98 7.68 8.64 5.91
CA ARG A 98 7.61 9.48 7.10
C ARG A 98 6.17 9.88 7.44
N ALA A 99 5.42 10.40 6.47
CA ALA A 99 4.02 10.80 6.69
C ALA A 99 3.13 9.63 7.15
N LEU A 100 3.38 8.42 6.65
CA LEU A 100 2.68 7.21 7.08
C LEU A 100 3.07 6.80 8.50
N LEU A 101 4.36 6.82 8.82
CA LEU A 101 4.87 6.51 10.16
C LEU A 101 4.35 7.51 11.21
N GLU A 102 4.33 8.81 10.89
CA GLU A 102 3.73 9.86 11.74
C GLU A 102 2.23 9.65 11.95
N ALA A 103 1.53 9.06 10.98
CA ALA A 103 0.13 8.68 11.10
C ALA A 103 -0.09 7.35 11.86
N GLY A 104 0.98 6.71 12.35
CA GLY A 104 0.92 5.47 13.11
C GLY A 104 0.94 4.20 12.25
N ALA A 105 1.49 4.27 11.04
CA ALA A 105 1.71 3.06 10.22
C ALA A 105 2.67 2.09 10.92
N SER A 106 2.33 0.81 10.90
CA SER A 106 3.15 -0.25 11.47
C SER A 106 4.24 -0.69 10.49
N ALA A 107 5.50 -0.38 10.79
CA ALA A 107 6.68 -0.78 9.99
C ALA A 107 6.89 -2.31 9.93
N GLY A 108 6.44 -3.03 10.95
CA GLY A 108 6.58 -4.48 11.08
C GLY A 108 5.52 -5.31 10.35
N LEU A 109 4.57 -4.69 9.66
CA LEU A 109 3.57 -5.43 8.90
C LEU A 109 4.21 -6.16 7.73
N LEU A 110 3.74 -7.38 7.51
CA LEU A 110 4.14 -8.20 6.39
C LEU A 110 3.13 -8.04 5.27
N ASP A 111 3.62 -7.85 4.04
CA ASP A 111 2.79 -8.04 2.87
C ASP A 111 2.32 -9.50 2.75
N THR A 112 1.29 -9.71 1.94
CA THR A 112 0.80 -11.04 1.63
C THR A 112 0.81 -11.25 0.14
N TRP A 113 1.37 -12.37 -0.28
CA TRP A 113 1.20 -12.94 -1.61
C TRP A 113 0.22 -14.11 -1.40
N ALA A 114 -0.92 -14.07 -2.05
CA ALA A 114 -1.78 -15.24 -2.12
C ALA A 114 -1.14 -16.18 -3.14
N ASP A 115 -0.36 -17.12 -2.64
CA ASP A 115 -0.11 -18.36 -3.36
C ASP A 115 -1.46 -19.03 -3.59
N SER A 116 -2.00 -18.89 -4.80
CA SER A 116 -3.17 -19.67 -5.19
C SER A 116 -2.74 -21.09 -5.59
N SER A 117 -1.92 -21.75 -4.79
CA SER A 117 -1.61 -23.17 -4.96
C SER A 117 -0.96 -23.77 -3.72
N ASN A 118 -1.63 -24.78 -3.18
CA ASN A 118 -1.09 -25.78 -2.27
C ASN A 118 0.38 -26.15 -2.57
N GLY A 119 1.22 -26.13 -1.54
CA GLY A 119 2.06 -27.27 -1.17
C GLY A 119 3.32 -27.59 -1.99
N GLU A 120 3.61 -26.93 -3.10
CA GLU A 120 4.83 -27.21 -3.85
C GLU A 120 5.52 -25.91 -4.25
N ASP A 121 6.60 -25.61 -3.51
CA ASP A 121 7.85 -24.92 -3.86
C ASP A 121 7.97 -24.29 -5.26
N THR A 122 6.99 -23.48 -5.65
CA THR A 122 6.98 -22.77 -6.91
C THR A 122 7.13 -21.31 -6.54
N VAL A 123 8.39 -20.89 -6.46
CA VAL A 123 8.81 -19.49 -6.38
C VAL A 123 8.33 -18.79 -7.66
N ARG A 124 7.04 -18.45 -7.71
CA ARG A 124 6.45 -17.75 -8.84
C ARG A 124 6.85 -16.29 -8.75
N GLN A 125 7.55 -15.86 -9.79
CA GLN A 125 8.17 -14.55 -9.89
C GLN A 125 7.16 -13.44 -9.59
N PRO A 126 7.50 -12.49 -8.70
CA PRO A 126 6.75 -11.26 -8.57
C PRO A 126 6.62 -10.57 -9.94
N CYS A 127 5.55 -9.81 -10.18
CA CYS A 127 5.45 -8.88 -11.32
C CYS A 127 6.48 -7.71 -11.25
N VAL A 128 7.52 -7.86 -10.43
CA VAL A 128 8.59 -6.91 -10.20
C VAL A 128 9.90 -7.67 -10.41
N ASP A 129 10.84 -7.07 -11.13
CA ASP A 129 12.19 -7.61 -11.39
C ASP A 129 13.04 -7.69 -10.12
N LEU A 130 12.51 -8.29 -9.05
CA LEU A 130 13.23 -8.61 -7.84
C LEU A 130 13.24 -10.13 -7.75
N LYS A 131 14.32 -10.71 -8.27
CA LYS A 131 14.46 -12.15 -8.47
C LYS A 131 14.53 -12.95 -7.15
N ASP A 132 14.59 -12.28 -6.01
CA ASP A 132 14.94 -12.91 -4.71
C ASP A 132 14.13 -12.38 -3.50
N VAL A 133 12.99 -11.71 -3.71
CA VAL A 133 12.20 -11.18 -2.58
C VAL A 133 11.34 -12.32 -1.99
N PRO A 134 11.53 -12.67 -0.70
CA PRO A 134 10.79 -13.76 -0.10
C PRO A 134 9.30 -13.45 -0.04
N ALA A 135 8.53 -14.52 -0.11
CA ALA A 135 7.18 -14.63 0.37
C ALA A 135 6.97 -13.90 1.73
N ARG A 136 6.20 -12.81 1.77
CA ARG A 136 5.89 -12.00 2.98
C ARG A 136 7.06 -11.14 3.45
N CYS A 137 7.14 -9.92 2.93
CA CYS A 137 8.17 -8.94 3.26
C CYS A 137 7.63 -7.81 4.12
N THR A 138 8.50 -7.21 4.95
CA THR A 138 8.21 -5.93 5.61
C THR A 138 8.55 -4.76 4.69
N ALA A 139 8.05 -3.56 5.01
CA ALA A 139 8.41 -2.34 4.29
C ALA A 139 9.93 -2.09 4.29
N LEU A 140 10.62 -2.44 5.37
CA LEU A 140 12.09 -2.34 5.47
C LEU A 140 12.81 -3.26 4.48
N MET A 141 12.32 -4.51 4.31
CA MET A 141 12.89 -5.44 3.33
C MET A 141 12.76 -4.88 1.91
N TRP A 142 11.63 -4.24 1.59
CA TRP A 142 11.45 -3.58 0.30
C TRP A 142 12.38 -2.37 0.11
N ALA A 143 12.56 -1.53 1.13
CA ALA A 143 13.51 -0.42 1.09
C ALA A 143 14.95 -0.92 0.89
N ALA A 144 15.36 -1.95 1.63
CA ALA A 144 16.69 -2.55 1.54
C ALA A 144 16.94 -3.22 0.19
N ALA A 145 15.99 -4.02 -0.31
CA ALA A 145 16.12 -4.72 -1.60
C ALA A 145 16.26 -3.76 -2.79
N ASN A 146 15.72 -2.54 -2.69
CA ASN A 146 15.80 -1.52 -3.73
C ASN A 146 16.87 -0.44 -3.45
N GLY A 147 17.63 -0.57 -2.34
CA GLY A 147 18.71 0.36 -1.99
C GLY A 147 18.24 1.75 -1.56
N HIS A 148 17.02 1.88 -1.05
CA HIS A 148 16.44 3.16 -0.63
C HIS A 148 16.84 3.52 0.81
N LEU A 149 18.06 4.03 0.96
CA LEU A 149 18.65 4.37 2.26
C LEU A 149 17.79 5.36 3.07
N ASP A 150 17.24 6.39 2.42
CA ASP A 150 16.40 7.38 3.13
C ASP A 150 15.16 6.72 3.76
N CYS A 151 14.53 5.76 3.07
CA CYS A 151 13.42 4.99 3.65
C CYS A 151 13.87 4.07 4.79
N ILE A 152 15.08 3.52 4.73
CA ILE A 152 15.65 2.70 5.81
C ILE A 152 15.88 3.56 7.03
N ASP A 153 16.45 4.75 6.88
CA ASP A 153 16.71 5.68 7.97
C ASP A 153 15.40 6.09 8.64
N GLU A 154 14.34 6.42 7.88
CA GLU A 154 13.02 6.72 8.44
C GLU A 154 12.42 5.54 9.23
N LEU A 155 12.50 4.32 8.68
CA LEU A 155 11.97 3.11 9.33
C LEU A 155 12.77 2.69 10.57
N LEU A 156 14.07 2.97 10.62
CA LEU A 156 14.92 2.71 11.78
C LEU A 156 14.81 3.81 12.84
N ALA A 157 14.48 5.04 12.43
CA ALA A 157 14.28 6.16 13.33
C ALA A 157 13.00 6.03 14.16
N THR A 158 12.04 5.21 13.73
CA THR A 158 10.83 4.93 14.50
C THR A 158 11.05 3.81 15.53
N PRO A 159 11.01 4.09 16.84
CA PRO A 159 11.03 3.06 17.87
C PRO A 159 9.67 2.34 17.92
N GLU A 160 9.72 1.01 18.09
CA GLU A 160 8.55 0.12 18.27
C GLU A 160 7.69 0.46 19.49
#